data_AF-A0A925VMJ0-F1
#
_entry.id   AF-A0A925VMJ0-F1
#
_cell.length_a   1.000
_cell.length_b   1.000
_cell.length_c   1.000
_cell.angle_alpha   90.00
_cell.angle_beta   90.00
_cell.angle_gamma   90.00
#
_symmetry.space_group_name_H-M   'P 1'
#
loop_
_entity.id
_entity.type
_entity.pdbx_description
1 polymer ?
#
loop_
_entity_poly.entity_id
_entity_poly.type
_entity_poly.pdbx_seq_one_letter_code
_entity_poly.pdbx_strand_id
1 'polypeptide(L)' 'MTSEAPYTAIERAFRQESGQVLATLIGWLGNFERAEDALQDALVAALERWRRDGVPQRPGAWMTTV' A
#
# COMPACT_ATOMS: atom_id res chain seq x y z
N MET A 1 5.16 12.41 -22.97
CA MET A 1 5.54 12.05 -21.58
C MET A 1 4.25 11.87 -20.82
N THR A 2 3.68 10.67 -20.90
CA THR A 2 2.31 10.39 -20.49
C THR A 2 2.23 10.49 -18.97
N SER A 3 1.51 11.49 -18.47
CA SER A 3 1.03 11.45 -17.09
C SER A 3 0.12 10.24 -16.99
N GLU A 4 0.63 9.10 -16.52
CA GLU A 4 -0.23 8.04 -15.97
C GLU A 4 -1.18 8.74 -15.01
N ALA A 5 -2.49 8.54 -15.19
CA ALA A 5 -3.44 9.08 -14.24
C ALA A 5 -3.00 8.61 -12.84
N PRO A 6 -2.99 9.47 -11.80
CA PRO A 6 -2.48 9.11 -10.47
C PRO A 6 -3.07 7.80 -9.96
N TYR A 7 -4.32 7.50 -10.32
CA TYR A 7 -5.01 6.24 -10.08
C TYR A 7 -4.31 5.00 -10.66
N THR A 8 -3.77 5.07 -11.89
CA THR A 8 -3.06 3.95 -12.54
C THR A 8 -1.71 3.66 -11.87
N ALA A 9 -0.99 4.70 -11.45
CA ALA A 9 0.25 4.56 -10.69
C ALA A 9 -0.02 3.95 -9.31
N ILE A 10 -1.09 4.39 -8.64
CA ILE A 10 -1.55 3.84 -7.36
C ILE A 10 -1.95 2.37 -7.53
N GLU A 11 -2.80 2.03 -8.51
CA GLU A 11 -3.22 0.64 -8.77
C GLU A 11 -2.03 -0.29 -9.07
N ARG A 12 -1.03 0.19 -9.80
CA ARG A 12 0.19 -0.58 -10.09
C ARG A 12 1.03 -0.81 -8.85
N ALA A 13 1.30 0.22 -8.06
CA ALA A 13 2.02 0.11 -6.79
C ALA A 13 1.32 -0.88 -5.85
N PHE A 14 -0.01 -0.79 -5.78
CA PHE A 14 -0.85 -1.68 -5.00
C PHE A 14 -0.75 -3.13 -5.48
N ARG A 15 -0.95 -3.38 -6.78
CA ARG A 15 -0.94 -4.74 -7.32
C ARG A 15 0.45 -5.39 -7.22
N GLN A 16 1.52 -4.62 -7.24
CA GLN A 16 2.89 -5.12 -7.15
C GLN A 16 3.37 -5.31 -5.70
N GLU A 17 3.03 -4.40 -4.78
CA GLU A 17 3.62 -4.39 -3.45
C GLU A 17 2.69 -4.93 -2.35
N SER A 18 1.36 -4.90 -2.53
CA SER A 18 0.43 -5.35 -1.48
C SER A 18 0.62 -6.82 -1.10
N GLY A 19 0.99 -7.69 -2.05
CA GLY A 19 1.29 -9.09 -1.73
C GLY A 19 2.53 -9.28 -0.86
N GLN A 20 3.58 -8.48 -1.07
CA GLN A 20 4.79 -8.51 -0.25
C GLN A 20 4.57 -7.87 1.13
N VAL A 21 3.80 -6.79 1.19
CA VAL A 21 3.40 -6.15 2.46
C VAL A 21 2.54 -7.11 3.26
N LEU A 22 1.55 -7.77 2.65
CA LEU A 22 0.72 -8.77 3.32
C LEU A 22 1.56 -9.92 3.89
N ALA A 23 2.48 -10.48 3.09
CA ALA A 23 3.39 -11.53 3.55
C ALA A 23 4.25 -11.08 4.74
N THR A 24 4.71 -9.82 4.73
CA THR A 24 5.48 -9.23 5.84
C THR A 24 4.63 -9.08 7.09
N LEU A 25 3.40 -8.55 6.96
CA LEU A 25 2.45 -8.39 8.06
C LEU A 25 2.03 -9.73 8.65
N ILE A 26 1.81 -10.76 7.83
CA ILE A 26 1.55 -12.13 8.29
C ILE A 26 2.73 -12.63 9.12
N GLY A 27 3.96 -12.42 8.67
CA GLY A 27 5.17 -12.81 9.39
C GLY A 27 5.32 -12.11 10.75
N TRP A 28 4.90 -10.85 10.86
CA TRP A 28 4.98 -10.07 12.10
C TRP A 28 3.83 -10.34 13.07
N LEU A 29 2.60 -10.46 12.55
CA LEU A 29 1.40 -10.60 13.37
C LEU A 29 1.07 -12.06 13.67
N GLY A 30 1.62 -13.01 12.92
CA GLY A 30 1.34 -14.45 13.05
C GLY A 30 -0.12 -14.82 12.76
N ASN A 31 -0.90 -13.89 12.21
CA ASN A 31 -2.32 -14.02 11.98
C ASN A 31 -2.69 -13.35 10.65
N PHE A 32 -3.27 -14.14 9.75
CA PHE A 32 -3.65 -13.69 8.41
C PHE A 32 -4.75 -12.63 8.44
N GLU A 33 -5.80 -12.85 9.23
CA GLU A 33 -6.96 -11.97 9.32
C GLU A 33 -6.54 -10.57 9.79
N ARG A 34 -5.72 -10.50 10.85
CA ARG A 34 -5.18 -9.22 11.35
C ARG A 34 -4.23 -8.55 10.36
N ALA A 35 -3.49 -9.33 9.59
CA ALA A 35 -2.60 -8.79 8.57
C ALA A 35 -3.38 -8.24 7.38
N GLU A 36 -4.50 -8.87 7.03
CA GLU A 36 -5.41 -8.40 6.01
C GLU A 36 -6.10 -7.09 6.44
N ASP A 37 -6.61 -7.03 7.68
CA ASP A 37 -7.19 -5.80 8.24
C ASP A 37 -6.19 -4.63 8.23
N ALA A 38 -4.97 -4.87 8.74
CA ALA A 38 -3.92 -3.85 8.78
C ALA A 38 -3.50 -3.39 7.38
N LEU A 39 -3.46 -4.31 6.42
CA LEU A 39 -3.21 -3.95 5.03
C LEU A 39 -4.33 -3.07 4.49
N GLN A 40 -5.61 -3.44 4.69
CA GLN A 40 -6.74 -2.65 4.21
C GLN A 40 -6.75 -1.24 4.79
N ASP A 41 -6.47 -1.08 6.08
CA ASP A 41 -6.34 0.23 6.72
C ASP A 41 -5.22 1.08 6.09
N ALA A 42 -4.04 0.48 5.87
CA ALA A 42 -2.92 1.16 5.22
C ALA A 42 -3.26 1.60 3.79
N LEU A 43 -4.06 0.82 3.07
CA LEU A 43 -4.49 1.12 1.71
C LEU A 43 -5.51 2.28 1.67
N VAL A 44 -6.42 2.36 2.64
CA VAL A 44 -7.33 3.50 2.80
C VAL A 44 -6.53 4.77 3.07
N ALA A 45 -5.58 4.72 4.01
CA ALA A 45 -4.70 5.85 4.31
C ALA A 45 -3.85 6.28 3.09
N ALA A 46 -3.38 5.33 2.29
CA ALA A 46 -2.65 5.60 1.05
C ALA A 46 -3.52 6.38 0.04
N LEU A 47 -4.77 5.97 -0.17
CA LEU A 47 -5.68 6.63 -1.11
C LEU A 47 -5.98 8.07 -0.70
N GLU A 48 -6.08 8.35 0.59
CA GLU A 48 -6.29 9.71 1.09
C GLU A 48 -5.03 10.58 0.98
N ARG A 49 -3.89 10.06 1.43
CA ARG A 49 -2.62 10.81 1.48
C ARG A 49 -2.04 10.99 0.08
N TRP A 50 -1.95 9.94 -0.73
CA TRP A 50 -1.26 10.01 -2.02
C TRP A 50 -2.03 10.82 -3.07
N ARG A 51 -3.35 10.97 -2.93
CA ARG A 51 -4.13 11.93 -3.74
C ARG A 51 -3.72 13.37 -3.49
N ARG A 52 -3.34 13.71 -2.26
CA ARG A 52 -2.92 15.07 -1.86
C ARG A 52 -1.45 15.31 -2.11
N ASP A 53 -0.61 14.36 -1.73
CA ASP A 53 0.84 14.55 -1.64
C ASP A 53 1.64 13.80 -2.71
N GLY A 54 0.96 13.02 -3.55
CA GLY A 54 1.56 12.13 -4.54
C GLY A 54 1.98 10.78 -3.95
N VAL A 55 2.29 9.84 -4.85
CA VAL A 55 2.74 8.49 -4.47
C VAL A 55 4.21 8.55 -4.00
N PRO A 56 4.54 8.01 -2.82
CA PRO A 56 5.92 7.96 -2.34
C PRO A 56 6.79 7.05 -3.22
N GLN A 57 8.10 7.30 -3.22
CA GLN A 57 9.07 6.51 -4.00
C GLN A 57 9.13 5.03 -3.59
N ARG A 58 8.71 4.70 -2.36
CA ARG A 58 8.65 3.32 -1.82
C ARG A 58 7.30 3.07 -1.13
N PRO A 59 6.25 2.72 -1.90
CA PRO A 59 4.88 2.54 -1.40
C PRO A 59 4.76 1.49 -0.30
N GLY A 60 5.36 0.32 -0.45
CA GLY A 60 5.25 -0.81 0.48
C GLY A 60 5.94 -0.55 1.81
N ALA A 61 7.10 0.11 1.78
CA ALA A 61 7.77 0.54 3.00
C ALA A 61 6.91 1.56 3.77
N TRP A 62 6.25 2.47 3.06
CA TRP A 62 5.31 3.41 3.69
C TRP A 62 4.16 2.65 4.34
N MET A 63 3.53 1.71 3.62
CA MET A 63 2.39 0.91 4.13
C MET A 63 2.72 0.12 5.41
N THR A 64 3.97 -0.31 5.62
CA THR A 64 4.39 -0.97 6.86
C THR A 64 4.63 -0.03 8.04
N THR A 65 4.56 1.30 7.84
CA THR A 65 4.88 2.32 8.85
C THR A 65 3.71 3.23 9.24
N VAL A 66 2.57 3.10 8.58
CA VAL A 66 1.40 3.98 8.79
C VAL A 66 0.58 3.56 9.99
#